data_AF-A0AAE9PU47-F1
#
_entry.id   AF-A0AAE9PU47-F1
#
_cell.length_a   1.000
_cell.length_b   1.000
_cell.length_c   1.000
_cell.angle_alpha   90.00
_cell.angle_beta   90.00
_cell.angle_gamma   90.00
#
_symmetry.space_group_name_H-M   'P 1'
#
loop_
_entity.id
_entity.type
_entity.pdbx_description
1 polymer ?
#
loop_
_entity_poly.entity_id
_entity_poly.type
_entity_poly.pdbx_seq_one_letter_code
_entity_poly.pdbx_strand_id
1 'polypeptide(L)'
;MLCIIGLLLIMVEIILFLWFTEPWIVYLGMFIGGIGGASYLDSFYSQLGDVIPEENRSSFIGNVVSLSELGAIVSPILAGALMEQFSVSTPFYYNLILVLIAIVIQYVIRFKSKSIRKRPIA
;
A
#
# COMPACT_ATOMS: atom_id res chain seq x y z
N MET A 1 9.41 3.67 8.81
CA MET A 1 10.15 4.33 7.71
C MET A 1 10.18 3.38 6.54
N LEU A 2 10.54 2.11 6.79
CA LEU A 2 10.36 0.98 5.88
C LEU A 2 8.98 0.93 5.20
N CYS A 3 7.87 1.08 5.93
CA CYS A 3 6.53 1.13 5.32
C CYS A 3 6.39 2.16 4.18
N ILE A 4 6.86 3.40 4.37
CA ILE A 4 6.81 4.46 3.35
C ILE A 4 7.73 4.14 2.17
N ILE A 5 8.91 3.58 2.45
CA ILE A 5 9.86 3.15 1.41
C ILE A 5 9.23 2.04 0.56
N GLY A 6 8.57 1.07 1.20
CA GLY A 6 7.84 0.00 0.51
C GLY A 6 6.76 0.55 -0.42
N LEU A 7 5.92 1.47 0.06
CA LEU A 7 4.91 2.14 -0.76
C LEU A 7 5.51 2.94 -1.92
N LEU A 8 6.66 3.59 -1.74
CA LEU A 8 7.35 4.29 -2.82
C LEU A 8 7.87 3.33 -3.90
N LEU A 9 8.39 2.16 -3.51
CA LEU A 9 8.83 1.14 -4.46
C LEU A 9 7.65 0.57 -5.26
N ILE A 10 6.51 0.31 -4.60
CA ILE A 10 5.26 -0.07 -5.28
C ILE A 10 4.79 1.04 -6.23
N MET A 11 4.94 2.32 -5.84
CA MET A 11 4.64 3.44 -6.74
C MET A 11 5.53 3.43 -8.00
N VAL A 12 6.81 3.12 -7.86
CA VAL A 12 7.74 2.97 -8.99
C VAL A 12 7.35 1.82 -9.89
N GLU A 13 6.97 0.67 -9.34
CA GLU A 13 6.42 -0.47 -10.11
C GLU A 13 5.24 -0.04 -10.97
N ILE A 14 4.25 0.65 -10.39
CA ILE A 14 3.05 1.10 -11.12
C ILE A 14 3.41 2.04 -12.26
N ILE A 15 4.38 2.95 -12.05
CA ILE A 15 4.87 3.86 -13.09
C ILE A 15 5.55 3.07 -14.22
N LEU A 16 6.32 2.02 -13.91
CA LEU A 16 6.94 1.17 -14.93
C LEU A 16 5.88 0.43 -15.77
N PHE A 17 4.79 -0.03 -15.15
CA PHE A 17 3.70 -0.67 -15.88
C PHE A 17 2.93 0.28 -16.81
N LEU A 18 2.87 1.58 -16.50
CA LEU A 18 2.30 2.58 -17.40
C LEU A 18 3.13 2.76 -18.69
N TRP A 19 4.42 2.44 -18.65
CA TRP A 19 5.33 2.49 -19.79
C TRP A 19 5.66 1.11 -20.35
N PHE A 20 4.73 0.15 -20.21
CA PHE A 20 4.92 -1.20 -20.72
C PHE A 20 4.96 -1.22 -22.26
N THR A 21 6.16 -1.05 -22.80
CA THR A 21 6.48 -1.26 -24.22
C THR A 21 7.18 -2.59 -24.45
N GLU A 22 7.92 -3.09 -23.45
CA GLU A 22 8.77 -4.28 -23.55
C GLU A 22 8.60 -5.24 -22.35
N PRO A 23 8.61 -6.57 -22.56
CA PRO A 23 8.45 -7.59 -21.51
C PRO A 23 9.41 -7.43 -20.31
N TRP A 24 10.65 -7.00 -20.56
CA TRP A 24 11.67 -6.88 -19.51
C TRP A 24 11.35 -5.78 -18.48
N ILE A 25 10.62 -4.74 -18.89
CA ILE A 25 10.21 -3.64 -17.99
C ILE A 25 9.22 -4.16 -16.94
N VAL A 26 8.35 -5.10 -17.32
CA VAL A 26 7.42 -5.73 -16.37
C VAL A 26 8.17 -6.58 -15.36
N TYR A 27 9.14 -7.41 -15.79
CA TYR A 27 9.93 -8.20 -14.85
C TYR A 27 10.69 -7.33 -13.85
N LEU A 28 11.27 -6.22 -14.32
CA LEU A 28 11.92 -5.24 -13.43
C LEU A 28 10.91 -4.60 -12.47
N GLY A 29 9.72 -4.22 -12.96
CA GLY A 29 8.63 -3.70 -12.15
C GLY A 29 8.22 -4.67 -11.04
N MET A 30 7.99 -5.95 -11.39
CA MET A 30 7.63 -6.99 -10.42
C MET A 30 8.73 -7.25 -9.38
N PHE A 31 10.01 -7.17 -9.78
CA PHE A 31 11.12 -7.31 -8.84
C PHE A 31 11.14 -6.17 -7.82
N ILE A 32 11.01 -4.91 -8.29
CA ILE A 32 10.94 -3.72 -7.43
C ILE A 32 9.69 -3.78 -6.55
N GLY A 33 8.54 -4.14 -7.13
CA GLY A 33 7.27 -4.33 -6.47
C GLY A 33 7.32 -5.38 -5.38
N GLY A 34 7.98 -6.51 -5.62
CA GLY A 34 8.18 -7.56 -4.63
C GLY A 34 8.96 -7.10 -3.41
N ILE A 35 10.05 -6.35 -3.61
CA ILE A 35 10.83 -5.75 -2.52
C ILE A 35 9.98 -4.71 -1.77
N GLY A 36 9.24 -3.89 -2.51
CA GLY A 36 8.33 -2.88 -1.95
C GLY A 36 7.22 -3.49 -1.11
N GLY A 37 6.57 -4.53 -1.62
CA GLY A 37 5.49 -5.29 -1.00
C GLY A 37 5.93 -5.94 0.30
N ALA A 38 7.04 -6.68 0.31
CA ALA A 38 7.59 -7.27 1.54
C ALA A 38 7.90 -6.19 2.59
N SER A 39 8.58 -5.12 2.18
CA SER A 39 8.92 -4.00 3.06
C SER A 39 7.68 -3.32 3.66
N TYR A 40 6.62 -3.17 2.86
CA TYR A 40 5.35 -2.57 3.28
C TYR A 40 4.59 -3.49 4.25
N LEU A 41 4.30 -4.73 3.87
CA LEU A 41 3.48 -5.65 4.66
C LEU A 41 4.08 -5.88 6.06
N ASP A 42 5.36 -6.24 6.14
CA ASP A 42 6.01 -6.56 7.42
C ASP A 42 6.02 -5.34 8.35
N SER A 43 6.36 -4.17 7.79
CA SER A 43 6.36 -2.91 8.54
C SER A 43 4.97 -2.48 8.98
N PHE A 44 3.94 -2.76 8.18
CA PHE A 44 2.57 -2.41 8.46
C PHE A 44 2.04 -3.24 9.64
N TYR A 45 2.21 -4.56 9.60
CA TYR A 45 1.80 -5.43 10.69
C TYR A 45 2.60 -5.22 11.97
N SER A 46 3.90 -4.91 11.89
CA SER A 46 4.70 -4.51 13.07
C SER A 46 4.14 -3.24 13.72
N GLN A 47 3.79 -2.21 12.93
CA GLN A 47 3.19 -0.97 13.47
C GLN A 47 1.83 -1.22 14.12
N LEU A 48 1.02 -2.12 13.58
CA LEU A 48 -0.25 -2.52 14.20
C LEU A 48 -0.01 -3.24 15.54
N GLY A 49 1.01 -4.10 15.60
CA GLY A 49 1.42 -4.78 16.83
C GLY A 49 1.81 -3.81 17.95
N ASP A 50 2.55 -2.74 17.62
CA ASP A 50 3.02 -1.75 18.59
C ASP A 50 1.90 -0.90 19.21
N VAL A 51 0.77 -0.73 18.51
CA VAL A 51 -0.32 0.19 18.92
C VAL A 51 -1.49 -0.56 19.56
N ILE A 52 -1.71 -1.82 19.20
CA ILE A 52 -2.92 -2.56 19.60
C ILE A 52 -2.59 -3.47 20.79
N PRO A 53 -3.38 -3.39 21.89
CA PRO A 53 -3.26 -4.29 23.04
C PRO A 53 -3.38 -5.75 22.63
N GLU A 54 -2.61 -6.64 23.26
CA GLU A 54 -2.55 -8.06 22.88
C GLU A 54 -3.92 -8.74 22.86
N GLU A 55 -4.77 -8.45 23.84
CA GLU A 55 -6.11 -9.05 24.00
C GLU A 55 -7.03 -8.77 22.79
N ASN A 56 -6.87 -7.61 22.14
CA ASN A 56 -7.69 -7.20 20.99
C ASN A 56 -6.96 -7.35 19.64
N ARG A 57 -5.68 -7.74 19.65
CA ARG A 57 -4.80 -7.73 18.46
C ARG A 57 -5.30 -8.68 17.38
N SER A 58 -5.69 -9.90 17.77
CA SER A 58 -6.18 -10.93 16.84
C SER A 58 -7.47 -10.49 16.15
N SER A 59 -8.43 -9.93 16.89
CA SER A 59 -9.69 -9.43 16.35
C SER A 59 -9.47 -8.26 15.40
N PHE A 60 -8.61 -7.30 15.78
CA PHE A 60 -8.33 -6.14 14.91
C PHE A 60 -7.63 -6.56 13.61
N ILE A 61 -6.60 -7.41 13.69
CA ILE A 61 -5.91 -7.93 12.51
C ILE A 61 -6.89 -8.72 11.63
N GLY A 62 -7.77 -9.53 12.22
CA GLY A 62 -8.81 -10.25 11.49
C GLY A 62 -9.75 -9.33 10.71
N ASN A 63 -10.13 -8.18 11.28
CA ASN A 63 -10.92 -7.17 10.58
C ASN A 63 -10.15 -6.52 9.42
N VAL A 64 -8.88 -6.17 9.62
CA VAL A 64 -8.01 -5.60 8.57
C VAL A 64 -7.85 -6.58 7.40
N VAL A 65 -7.59 -7.85 7.69
CA VAL A 65 -7.49 -8.90 6.66
C VAL A 65 -8.81 -9.08 5.93
N SER A 66 -9.93 -9.12 6.66
CA SER A 66 -11.27 -9.26 6.05
C SER A 66 -11.59 -8.11 5.09
N LEU A 67 -11.25 -6.87 5.45
CA LEU A 67 -11.39 -5.71 4.57
C LEU A 67 -10.45 -5.78 3.35
N SER A 68 -9.24 -6.33 3.54
CA SER A 68 -8.28 -6.52 2.45
C SER A 68 -8.80 -7.53 1.43
N GLU A 69 -9.37 -8.64 1.88
CA GLU A 69 -10.00 -9.66 1.02
C GLU A 69 -11.21 -9.12 0.28
N LEU A 70 -12.05 -8.30 0.93
CA LEU A 70 -13.14 -7.60 0.23
C LEU A 70 -12.60 -6.70 -0.88
N GLY A 71 -11.51 -5.97 -0.63
CA GLY A 71 -10.80 -5.20 -1.65
C GLY A 71 -10.27 -6.08 -2.79
N ALA A 72 -9.70 -7.25 -2.47
CA ALA A 72 -9.20 -8.21 -3.45
C ALA A 72 -10.31 -8.78 -4.35
N ILE A 73 -11.52 -8.96 -3.82
CA ILE A 73 -12.69 -9.40 -4.60
C ILE A 73 -13.23 -8.28 -5.49
N VAL A 74 -13.31 -7.05 -4.98
CA VAL A 74 -13.90 -5.91 -5.71
C VAL A 74 -12.94 -5.37 -6.77
N SER A 75 -11.62 -5.43 -6.54
CA SER A 75 -10.63 -4.80 -7.41
C SER A 75 -10.60 -5.31 -8.86
N PRO A 76 -10.75 -6.62 -9.18
CA PRO A 76 -10.74 -7.09 -10.57
C PRO A 76 -11.99 -6.68 -11.33
N ILE A 77 -13.15 -6.63 -10.64
CA ILE A 77 -14.41 -6.16 -11.22
C ILE A 77 -14.28 -4.68 -11.59
N LEU A 78 -13.77 -3.87 -10.66
CA LEU A 78 -13.54 -2.45 -10.90
C LEU A 78 -12.47 -2.22 -11.99
N ALA A 79 -11.37 -2.97 -11.95
CA ALA A 79 -10.32 -2.89 -12.97
C ALA A 79 -10.86 -3.24 -14.36
N GLY A 80 -11.63 -4.32 -14.49
CA GLY A 80 -12.27 -4.73 -15.74
C GLY A 80 -13.21 -3.65 -16.28
N ALA A 81 -14.08 -3.08 -15.44
CA ALA A 81 -14.97 -2.00 -15.83
C ALA A 81 -14.22 -0.74 -16.30
N LEU A 82 -13.11 -0.38 -15.62
CA LEU A 82 -12.26 0.75 -16.02
C LEU A 82 -11.54 0.49 -17.35
N MET A 83 -11.12 -0.76 -17.59
CA MET A 83 -10.47 -1.15 -18.85
C MET A 83 -11.43 -1.09 -20.03
N GLU A 84 -12.66 -1.56 -19.84
CA GLU A 84 -13.70 -1.58 -20.88
C GLU A 84 -14.14 -0.17 -21.30
N GLN A 85 -14.30 0.74 -20.34
CA GLN A 85 -14.83 2.09 -20.61
C GLN A 85 -13.77 3.09 -21.07
N PHE A 86 -12.51 2.93 -20.66
CA PHE A 86 -11.47 3.93 -20.89
C PHE A 86 -10.27 3.38 -21.66
N SER A 87 -9.45 2.53 -21.03
CA SER A 87 -8.21 1.97 -21.59
C SER A 87 -7.59 0.95 -20.64
N VAL A 88 -6.73 0.09 -21.18
CA VAL A 88 -5.89 -0.86 -20.44
C VAL A 88 -5.00 -0.17 -19.41
N SER A 89 -4.62 1.09 -19.65
CA SER A 89 -3.76 1.86 -18.70
C SER A 89 -4.52 2.43 -17.50
N THR A 90 -5.85 2.55 -17.57
CA THR A 90 -6.68 3.24 -16.57
C THR A 90 -6.61 2.62 -15.17
N PRO A 91 -6.63 1.28 -14.99
CA PRO A 91 -6.46 0.68 -13.67
C PRO A 91 -5.13 1.03 -12.99
N PHE A 92 -4.06 1.22 -13.76
CA PHE A 92 -2.75 1.61 -13.22
C PHE A 92 -2.77 3.05 -12.71
N TYR A 93 -3.42 3.98 -13.42
CA TYR A 93 -3.62 5.34 -12.91
C TYR A 93 -4.48 5.36 -11.64
N TYR A 94 -5.55 4.55 -11.60
CA TYR A 94 -6.35 4.38 -10.40
C TYR A 94 -5.52 3.86 -9.21
N ASN A 95 -4.70 2.84 -9.45
CA ASN A 95 -3.80 2.28 -8.43
C ASN A 95 -2.76 3.32 -7.96
N LEU A 96 -2.21 4.12 -8.87
CA LEU A 96 -1.26 5.19 -8.55
C LEU A 96 -1.87 6.21 -7.58
N ILE A 97 -3.13 6.59 -7.77
CA ILE A 97 -3.86 7.50 -6.87
C ILE A 97 -4.04 6.86 -5.49
N LEU A 98 -4.44 5.59 -5.42
CA LEU A 98 -4.60 4.88 -4.15
C LEU A 98 -3.28 4.78 -3.37
N VAL A 99 -2.17 4.46 -4.04
CA VAL A 99 -0.85 4.41 -3.41
C VAL A 99 -0.39 5.78 -2.93
N LEU A 100 -0.64 6.85 -3.69
CA LEU A 100 -0.35 8.21 -3.25
C LEU A 100 -1.14 8.57 -1.98
N ILE A 101 -2.43 8.25 -1.94
CA ILE A 101 -3.26 8.45 -0.74
C ILE A 101 -2.69 7.65 0.45
N ALA A 102 -2.30 6.39 0.24
CA ALA A 102 -1.70 5.57 1.28
C ALA A 102 -0.39 6.17 1.83
N ILE A 103 0.48 6.69 0.95
CA ILE A 103 1.71 7.38 1.34
C ILE A 103 1.40 8.62 2.19
N VAL A 104 0.43 9.44 1.77
CA VAL A 104 0.02 10.65 2.51
C VAL A 104 -0.53 10.28 3.88
N ILE A 105 -1.42 9.30 3.98
CA ILE A 105 -1.97 8.81 5.25
C ILE A 105 -0.84 8.33 6.17
N GLN A 106 0.06 7.50 5.65
CA GLN A 106 1.17 6.95 6.42
C GLN A 106 2.15 8.04 6.88
N TYR A 107 2.36 9.08 6.07
CA TYR A 107 3.15 10.24 6.44
C TYR A 107 2.50 11.04 7.58
N VAL A 108 1.19 11.33 7.49
CA VAL A 108 0.42 12.04 8.53
C VAL A 108 0.43 11.28 9.85
N ILE A 109 0.17 9.96 9.83
CA ILE A 109 0.21 9.11 11.03
C ILE A 109 1.60 9.17 11.68
N ARG A 110 2.66 9.07 10.89
CA ARG A 110 4.05 9.12 11.38
C ARG A 110 4.40 10.49 11.95
N PHE A 111 3.96 11.58 11.32
CA PHE A 111 4.19 12.94 11.82
C PHE A 111 3.50 13.15 13.17
N LYS A 112 2.25 12.70 13.30
CA LYS A 112 1.49 12.76 14.56
C LYS A 112 2.17 11.96 15.67
N SER A 113 2.63 10.74 15.37
CA SER A 113 3.39 9.91 16.32
C SER A 113 4.68 10.61 16.81
N LYS A 114 5.44 11.26 15.91
CA LYS A 114 6.66 12.00 16.26
C LYS A 114 6.36 13.25 17.09
N SER A 115 5.21 13.90 16.88
CA SER A 115 4.77 15.07 17.65
C SER A 115 4.35 14.72 19.08
N ILE A 116 3.71 13.56 19.30
CA ILE A 116 3.25 13.12 20.62
C ILE A 116 4.46 12.77 21.51
N ARG A 117 5.48 12.09 20.96
CA ARG A 117 6.73 11.76 21.68
C ARG A 117 7.55 12.98 22.11
N LYS A 118 7.30 14.17 21.55
CA LYS A 118 7.98 15.43 21.89
C LYS A 118 7.35 16.19 23.06
N ARG A 119 6.19 15.77 23.58
CA ARG A 119 5.71 16.28 24.88
C ARG A 119 6.29 15.36 25.95
N PRO A 120 7.32 15.79 26.71
CA PRO A 120 7.66 15.07 27.91
C PRO A 120 6.39 15.07 28.77
N ILE A 121 5.98 13.90 29.21
CA ILE A 121 4.99 13.76 30.26
C ILE A 121 5.70 14.36 31.48
N ALA A 122 5.40 15.64 31.76
CA ALA A 122 5.84 16.34 32.96
C ALA A 122 5.01 15.87 34.15
#